data_AF-A0A947KW52-F1
#
_entry.id   AF-A0A947KW52-F1
#
_cell.length_a   1.000
_cell.length_b   1.000
_cell.length_c   1.000
_cell.angle_alpha   90.00
_cell.angle_beta   90.00
_cell.angle_gamma   90.00
#
_symmetry.space_group_name_H-M   'P 1'
#
loop_
_entity.id
_entity.type
_entity.pdbx_description
1 polymer ?
#
loop_
_entity_poly.entity_id
_entity_poly.type
_entity_poly.pdbx_seq_one_letter_code
_entity_poly.pdbx_strand_id
1 'polypeptide(L)'
;MRLPLLAAAALCALFTAPAVAQTQPGTCNSACLSGLAGGFMAAMTKADPVGLPWADRVLYAENSTPVRIGESSWVTIKKFDDQPLVVTDSHTGRVVWFGMIEDHGQPGSYAMDMKVEDG
;
A
#
# COMPACT_ATOMS: atom_id res chain seq x y z
N MET A 1 10.39 -7.51 67.33
CA MET A 1 9.70 -8.34 66.33
C MET A 1 9.97 -7.71 64.97
N ARG A 2 10.82 -8.35 64.15
CA ARG A 2 11.29 -7.84 62.85
C ARG A 2 10.24 -8.20 61.78
N LEU A 3 9.75 -7.22 61.03
CA LEU A 3 8.91 -7.45 59.85
C LEU A 3 9.74 -7.15 58.58
N PRO A 4 9.91 -8.09 57.65
CA PRO A 4 10.80 -7.92 56.51
C PRO A 4 10.16 -7.11 55.38
N LEU A 5 10.99 -6.33 54.68
CA LEU A 5 10.70 -5.67 53.42
C LEU A 5 10.17 -6.68 52.38
N LEU A 6 9.03 -6.38 51.76
CA LEU A 6 8.63 -6.97 50.48
C LEU A 6 8.96 -5.97 49.37
N ALA A 7 10.04 -6.25 48.65
CA ALA A 7 10.40 -5.53 47.43
C ALA A 7 9.42 -5.92 46.31
N ALA A 8 8.62 -4.96 45.85
CA ALA A 8 7.80 -5.11 44.66
C ALA A 8 8.71 -4.95 43.42
N ALA A 9 9.08 -6.06 42.79
CA ALA A 9 9.72 -6.05 41.49
C ALA A 9 8.69 -5.66 40.42
N ALA A 10 8.76 -4.42 39.93
CA ALA A 10 7.94 -3.96 38.81
C ALA A 10 8.46 -4.61 37.52
N LEU A 11 7.74 -5.63 37.06
CA LEU A 11 7.98 -6.30 35.79
C LEU A 11 7.43 -5.41 34.66
N CYS A 12 8.26 -4.51 34.11
CA CYS A 12 7.92 -3.78 32.89
C CYS A 12 7.89 -4.76 31.72
N ALA A 13 6.70 -5.26 31.39
CA ALA A 13 6.45 -5.99 30.15
C ALA A 13 6.69 -5.03 28.97
N LEU A 14 7.81 -5.20 28.28
CA LEU A 14 8.10 -4.55 27.01
C LEU A 14 7.14 -5.10 25.96
N PHE A 15 6.01 -4.41 25.77
CA PHE A 15 5.19 -4.58 24.57
C PHE A 15 5.99 -4.02 23.39
N THR A 16 6.70 -4.90 22.67
CA THR A 16 7.26 -4.59 21.37
C THR A 16 6.12 -4.56 20.35
N ALA A 17 5.43 -3.43 20.24
CA ALA A 17 4.55 -3.17 19.11
C ALA A 17 5.42 -3.13 17.82
N PRO A 18 4.96 -3.69 16.70
CA PRO A 18 5.66 -3.53 15.44
C PRO A 18 5.70 -2.04 15.10
N ALA A 19 6.91 -1.51 14.92
CA ALA A 19 7.08 -0.13 14.49
C ALA A 19 6.53 0.01 13.07
N VAL A 20 5.33 0.55 12.94
CA VAL A 20 4.84 1.07 11.67
C VAL A 20 5.72 2.28 11.37
N ALA A 21 6.51 2.23 10.31
CA ALA A 21 7.39 3.34 9.92
C ALA A 21 6.54 4.60 9.73
N GLN A 22 6.66 5.55 10.65
CA GLN A 22 6.01 6.86 10.52
C GLN A 22 6.81 7.68 9.51
N THR A 23 6.26 7.90 8.32
CA THR A 23 6.83 8.75 7.28
C THR A 23 6.90 10.20 7.78
N GLN A 24 8.12 10.72 7.95
CA GLN A 24 8.35 12.15 8.20
C GLN A 24 8.10 12.97 6.91
N PRO A 25 7.58 14.21 7.00
CA PRO A 25 7.12 14.96 5.83
C PRO A 25 8.26 15.33 4.89
N GLY A 26 8.12 14.94 3.61
CA GLY A 26 8.94 15.44 2.50
C GLY A 26 9.46 14.41 1.46
N THR A 27 8.75 13.41 0.91
CA THR A 27 7.33 13.36 0.49
C THR A 27 6.95 11.94 -0.02
N CYS A 28 7.21 10.86 0.73
CA CYS A 28 7.11 9.45 0.29
C CYS A 28 8.36 8.93 -0.45
N ASN A 29 9.18 8.13 0.25
CA ASN A 29 10.38 7.50 -0.30
C ASN A 29 10.05 6.23 -1.13
N SER A 30 11.07 5.58 -1.70
CA SER A 30 10.89 4.36 -2.52
C SER A 30 10.09 3.25 -1.84
N ALA A 31 10.30 3.03 -0.53
CA ALA A 31 9.54 2.03 0.23
C ALA A 31 8.07 2.43 0.39
N CYS A 32 7.80 3.70 0.67
CA CYS A 32 6.45 4.23 0.73
C CYS A 32 5.73 4.12 -0.63
N LEU A 33 6.38 4.52 -1.73
CA LEU A 33 5.83 4.44 -3.09
C LEU A 33 5.50 3.00 -3.48
N SER A 34 6.41 2.07 -3.19
CA SER A 34 6.20 0.64 -3.44
C SER A 34 5.05 0.09 -2.60
N GLY A 35 4.96 0.51 -1.34
CA GLY A 35 3.87 0.14 -0.43
C GLY A 35 2.51 0.64 -0.91
N LEU A 36 2.42 1.88 -1.39
CA LEU A 36 1.19 2.44 -1.97
C LEU A 36 0.78 1.71 -3.24
N ALA A 37 1.73 1.39 -4.14
CA ALA A 37 1.42 0.62 -5.34
C ALA A 37 0.91 -0.78 -5.01
N GLY A 38 1.55 -1.47 -4.05
CA GLY A 38 1.07 -2.76 -3.56
C GLY A 38 -0.30 -2.67 -2.88
N GLY A 39 -0.52 -1.62 -2.08
CA GLY A 39 -1.80 -1.33 -1.44
C GLY A 39 -2.93 -1.11 -2.46
N PHE A 40 -2.65 -0.38 -3.54
CA PHE A 40 -3.60 -0.20 -4.65
C PHE A 40 -3.98 -1.55 -5.28
N MET A 41 -3.02 -2.41 -5.61
CA MET A 41 -3.31 -3.74 -6.17
C MET A 41 -4.07 -4.64 -5.18
N ALA A 42 -3.73 -4.56 -3.88
CA ALA A 42 -4.43 -5.29 -2.82
C ALA A 42 -5.88 -4.81 -2.64
N ALA A 43 -6.15 -3.52 -2.79
CA ALA A 43 -7.49 -2.94 -2.79
C ALA A 43 -8.27 -3.33 -4.05
N MET A 44 -7.61 -3.33 -5.20
CA MET A 44 -8.18 -3.69 -6.50
C MET A 44 -8.74 -5.12 -6.51
N THR A 45 -7.98 -6.10 -6.02
CA THR A 45 -8.45 -7.49 -5.95
C THR A 45 -9.66 -7.69 -5.04
N LYS A 46 -9.88 -6.78 -4.08
CA LYS A 46 -11.02 -6.77 -3.16
C LYS A 46 -12.20 -5.93 -3.66
N ALA A 47 -12.05 -5.23 -4.79
CA ALA A 47 -12.98 -4.22 -5.28
C ALA A 47 -13.32 -3.15 -4.21
N ASP A 48 -12.34 -2.79 -3.37
CA ASP A 48 -12.52 -1.86 -2.25
C ASP A 48 -11.60 -0.64 -2.40
N PRO A 49 -12.03 0.39 -3.16
CA PRO A 49 -11.25 1.61 -3.31
C PRO A 49 -11.32 2.53 -2.07
N VAL A 50 -12.26 2.31 -1.14
CA VAL A 50 -12.54 3.28 -0.05
C VAL A 50 -11.40 3.34 0.97
N GLY A 51 -10.69 2.24 1.16
CA GLY A 51 -9.59 2.13 2.13
C GLY A 51 -8.25 2.75 1.69
N LEU A 52 -8.15 3.33 0.49
CA LEU A 52 -6.91 3.90 -0.03
C LEU A 52 -6.71 5.37 0.38
N PRO A 53 -5.46 5.82 0.59
CA PRO A 53 -5.13 7.21 0.88
C PRO A 53 -5.17 8.04 -0.41
N TRP A 54 -6.37 8.33 -0.90
CA TRP A 54 -6.54 9.15 -2.10
C TRP A 54 -6.09 10.59 -1.86
N ALA A 55 -5.46 11.18 -2.87
CA ALA A 55 -5.28 12.62 -2.94
C ALA A 55 -6.63 13.34 -3.05
N ASP A 56 -6.68 14.63 -2.72
CA ASP A 56 -7.89 15.46 -2.82
C ASP A 56 -8.55 15.41 -4.21
N ARG A 57 -7.73 15.21 -5.26
CA ARG A 57 -8.17 14.99 -6.63
C ARG A 57 -7.34 13.91 -7.28
N VAL A 58 -8.02 12.93 -7.85
CA VAL A 58 -7.38 11.78 -8.50
C VAL A 58 -7.92 11.65 -9.91
N LEU A 59 -7.01 11.50 -10.88
CA LEU A 59 -7.35 11.06 -12.22
C LEU A 59 -7.04 9.57 -12.33
N TYR A 60 -8.02 8.79 -12.75
CA TYR A 60 -7.86 7.38 -13.05
C TYR A 60 -8.22 7.12 -14.51
N ALA A 61 -7.34 6.39 -15.18
CA ALA A 61 -7.50 6.04 -16.59
C ALA A 61 -6.98 4.63 -16.81
N GLU A 62 -7.59 3.93 -17.76
CA GLU A 62 -7.14 2.64 -18.25
C GLU A 62 -6.93 2.75 -19.75
N ASN A 63 -5.78 2.30 -20.26
CA ASN A 63 -5.45 2.37 -21.69
C ASN A 63 -5.65 3.78 -22.29
N SER A 64 -5.24 4.82 -21.54
CA SER A 64 -5.43 6.24 -21.87
C SER A 64 -6.88 6.74 -21.92
N THR A 65 -7.84 5.95 -21.46
CA THR A 65 -9.26 6.32 -21.39
C THR A 65 -9.65 6.61 -19.94
N PRO A 66 -10.18 7.80 -19.62
CA PRO A 66 -10.68 8.10 -18.28
C PRO A 66 -11.83 7.17 -17.89
N VAL A 67 -11.74 6.60 -16.69
CA VAL A 67 -12.77 5.70 -16.11
C VAL A 67 -12.96 6.01 -14.63
N ARG A 68 -14.09 5.61 -14.05
CA ARG A 68 -14.30 5.84 -12.61
C ARG A 68 -13.51 4.83 -11.79
N ILE A 69 -13.02 5.28 -10.64
CA ILE A 69 -12.45 4.38 -9.63
C ILE A 69 -13.52 3.36 -9.22
N GLY A 70 -13.13 2.08 -9.13
CA GLY A 70 -14.06 0.98 -8.84
C GLY A 70 -14.70 0.35 -10.09
N GLU A 71 -14.42 0.85 -11.30
CA GLU A 71 -14.85 0.27 -12.56
C GLU A 71 -13.71 -0.47 -13.30
N SER A 72 -14.05 -1.13 -14.40
CA SER A 72 -13.09 -1.81 -15.29
C SER A 72 -12.25 -2.84 -14.52
N SER A 73 -10.91 -2.74 -14.59
CA SER A 73 -9.94 -3.59 -13.87
C SER A 73 -10.29 -3.83 -12.39
N TRP A 74 -10.92 -2.87 -11.71
CA TRP A 74 -11.37 -3.02 -10.31
C TRP A 74 -12.43 -4.11 -10.11
N VAL A 75 -13.23 -4.40 -11.14
CA VAL A 75 -14.30 -5.39 -11.08
C VAL A 75 -13.80 -6.76 -11.46
N THR A 76 -12.77 -6.84 -12.31
CA THR A 76 -12.44 -8.05 -13.06
C THR A 76 -11.16 -8.72 -12.56
N ILE A 77 -10.21 -7.94 -12.04
CA ILE A 77 -8.97 -8.45 -11.44
C ILE A 77 -9.26 -9.07 -10.07
N LYS A 78 -8.79 -10.31 -9.86
CA LYS A 78 -9.03 -11.06 -8.61
C LYS A 78 -7.77 -11.53 -7.90
N LYS A 79 -6.65 -11.60 -8.62
CA LYS A 79 -5.35 -12.01 -8.06
C LYS A 79 -4.24 -11.26 -8.77
N PHE A 80 -3.10 -11.14 -8.10
CA PHE A 80 -1.83 -10.74 -8.69
C PHE A 80 -0.71 -11.61 -8.09
N ASP A 81 0.43 -11.68 -8.77
CA ASP A 81 1.60 -12.43 -8.30
C ASP A 81 2.35 -11.73 -7.17
N ASP A 82 3.09 -12.48 -6.36
CA ASP A 82 3.82 -11.95 -5.20
C ASP A 82 5.17 -11.31 -5.55
N GLN A 83 5.59 -11.38 -6.82
CA GLN A 83 6.89 -10.89 -7.31
C GLN A 83 6.75 -9.90 -8.49
N PRO A 84 6.06 -8.76 -8.31
CA PRO A 84 5.96 -7.74 -9.35
C PRO A 84 7.28 -6.99 -9.55
N LEU A 85 7.49 -6.46 -10.75
CA LEU A 85 8.47 -5.41 -10.98
C LEU A 85 7.91 -4.08 -10.46
N VAL A 86 8.61 -3.47 -9.52
CA VAL A 86 8.28 -2.15 -9.00
C VAL A 86 9.44 -1.20 -9.24
N VAL A 87 9.19 -0.12 -9.98
CA VAL A 87 10.17 0.94 -10.25
C VAL A 87 9.66 2.22 -9.61
N THR A 88 10.49 2.85 -8.79
CA THR A 88 10.12 4.06 -8.03
C THR A 88 11.04 5.21 -8.37
N ASP A 89 10.48 6.40 -8.40
CA ASP A 89 11.17 7.67 -8.46
C ASP A 89 10.65 8.56 -7.33
N SER A 90 11.36 8.54 -6.20
CA SER A 90 11.01 9.35 -5.03
C SER A 90 11.26 10.84 -5.25
N HIS A 91 12.02 11.23 -6.28
CA HIS A 91 12.22 12.65 -6.58
C HIS A 91 10.97 13.27 -7.22
N THR A 92 10.26 12.50 -8.05
CA THR A 92 9.03 12.96 -8.72
C THR A 92 7.75 12.38 -8.13
N GLY A 93 7.84 11.53 -7.11
CA GLY A 93 6.71 10.87 -6.48
C GLY A 93 6.03 9.85 -7.38
N ARG A 94 6.78 9.21 -8.29
CA ARG A 94 6.21 8.28 -9.27
C ARG A 94 6.57 6.83 -8.97
N VAL A 95 5.64 5.94 -9.26
CA VAL A 95 5.84 4.51 -9.18
C VAL A 95 5.20 3.83 -10.38
N VAL A 96 5.90 2.84 -10.92
CA VAL A 96 5.36 1.87 -11.87
C VAL A 96 5.32 0.51 -11.18
N TRP A 97 4.16 -0.14 -11.26
CA TRP A 97 3.96 -1.52 -10.87
C TRP A 97 3.66 -2.34 -12.13
N PHE A 98 4.39 -3.43 -12.33
CA PHE A 98 4.15 -4.36 -13.43
C PHE A 98 4.20 -5.80 -12.91
N GLY A 99 3.18 -6.59 -13.19
CA GLY A 99 3.10 -7.97 -12.70
C GLY A 99 2.04 -8.78 -13.42
N MET A 100 1.97 -10.05 -13.06
CA MET A 100 0.93 -10.95 -13.56
C MET A 100 -0.32 -10.82 -12.70
N ILE A 101 -1.47 -10.89 -13.35
CA ILE A 101 -2.79 -10.82 -12.73
C ILE A 101 -3.68 -11.96 -13.22
N GLU A 102 -4.74 -12.23 -12.48
CA GLU A 102 -5.91 -12.97 -12.97
C GLU A 102 -7.03 -11.98 -13.25
N ASP A 103 -7.39 -11.83 -14.53
CA ASP A 103 -8.45 -10.97 -15.04
C ASP A 103 -9.51 -11.82 -15.75
N HIS A 104 -10.78 -11.70 -15.36
CA HIS A 104 -11.85 -12.56 -15.90
C HIS A 104 -11.55 -14.08 -15.80
N GLY A 105 -10.79 -14.50 -14.78
CA GLY A 105 -10.38 -15.90 -14.61
C GLY A 105 -9.31 -16.36 -15.60
N GLN A 106 -8.67 -15.44 -16.32
CA GLN A 106 -7.57 -15.70 -17.25
C GLN A 106 -6.28 -15.02 -16.77
N PRO A 107 -5.11 -15.63 -16.99
CA PRO A 107 -3.84 -14.97 -16.71
C PRO A 107 -3.61 -13.80 -17.67
N GLY A 108 -3.13 -12.68 -17.14
CA GLY A 108 -2.78 -11.49 -17.93
C GLY A 108 -1.62 -10.73 -17.31
N SER A 109 -1.02 -9.81 -18.06
CA SER A 109 -0.06 -8.83 -17.53
C SER A 109 -0.76 -7.51 -17.27
N TYR A 110 -0.40 -6.85 -16.19
CA TYR A 110 -0.95 -5.55 -15.82
C TYR A 110 0.16 -4.57 -15.51
N ALA A 111 -0.01 -3.34 -15.99
CA ALA A 111 0.90 -2.23 -15.74
C ALA A 111 0.10 -1.06 -15.18
N MET A 112 0.56 -0.50 -14.07
CA MET A 112 0.04 0.74 -13.51
C MET A 112 1.19 1.71 -13.32
N ASP A 113 1.03 2.92 -13.83
CA ASP A 113 1.80 4.07 -13.37
C ASP A 113 0.95 4.90 -12.40
N MET A 114 1.59 5.41 -11.35
CA MET A 114 0.94 6.24 -10.36
C MET A 114 1.87 7.39 -9.98
N LYS A 115 1.29 8.59 -9.86
CA LYS A 115 1.91 9.72 -9.18
C LYS A 115 1.27 9.84 -7.80
N VAL A 116 2.09 9.87 -6.76
CA VAL A 116 1.69 10.08 -5.38
C VAL A 116 1.92 11.53 -5.01
N GLU A 117 0.94 12.14 -4.36
CA GLU A 117 1.03 13.50 -3.81
C GLU A 117 0.89 13.38 -2.29
N ASP A 118 1.82 14.02 -1.56
CA ASP A 118 1.84 14.13 -0.09
C ASP A 118 1.96 12.83 0.74
N GLY A 119 2.03 11.66 0.09
CA GLY A 119 2.39 10.37 0.72
C GLY A 119 1.25 9.71 1.49
#